data_AF-A0A2N9DUG7-F1
#
_entry.id   AF-A0A2N9DUG7-F1
#
_cell.length_a   1.000
_cell.length_b   1.000
_cell.length_c   1.000
_cell.angle_alpha   90.00
_cell.angle_beta   90.00
_cell.angle_gamma   90.00
#
_symmetry.space_group_name_H-M   'P 1'
#
loop_
_entity.id
_entity.type
_entity.pdbx_description
1 polymer ?
#
loop_
_entity_poly.entity_id
_entity_poly.type
_entity_poly.pdbx_seq_one_letter_code
_entity_poly.pdbx_strand_id
1 'polypeptide(L)'
;MNLALTIIFYIGLTVTAIGLLLLIILACFKKKLKGTLIVILIGLLLAAAPVGGHFYLTQKAQQTAERHLAKKEQRFNHHEQQLIKHLKKSTVATEYVAKKYSTVWQTLITGGSVVIGDGSYGDYEAALAAEGQILLSKGKLDIADDQYINAQSDYQKMKQNVTTKNKTELTLAKKALEKTNHFTTVVTRPTGTYQNYTDRMFKANQRHIKAIEKLKYTYTKTK
;
A
#
# COMPACT_ATOMS: atom_id res chain seq x y z
N MET A 1 31.39 -11.91 -10.19
CA MET A 1 32.72 -11.29 -9.99
C MET A 1 33.08 -10.47 -11.22
N ASN A 2 33.48 -9.21 -11.04
CA ASN A 2 33.81 -8.32 -12.15
C ASN A 2 35.14 -8.73 -12.80
N LEU A 3 35.32 -8.54 -14.11
CA LEU A 3 36.48 -9.06 -14.88
C LEU A 3 37.83 -8.71 -14.22
N ALA A 4 37.98 -7.47 -13.75
CA ALA A 4 39.19 -7.00 -13.08
C ALA A 4 39.49 -7.69 -11.74
N LEU A 5 38.48 -7.99 -10.93
CA LEU A 5 38.62 -8.73 -9.66
C LEU A 5 39.03 -10.18 -9.91
N THR A 6 38.51 -10.77 -10.99
CA THR A 6 38.88 -12.12 -11.44
C THR A 6 40.34 -12.20 -11.86
N ILE A 7 40.84 -11.20 -12.60
CA ILE A 7 42.24 -11.13 -13.04
C ILE A 7 43.18 -11.03 -11.82
N ILE A 8 42.88 -10.15 -10.86
CA ILE A 8 43.69 -9.98 -9.64
C ILE A 8 43.73 -11.27 -8.81
N PHE A 9 42.61 -11.99 -8.71
CA PHE A 9 42.53 -13.27 -8.02
C PHE A 9 43.48 -14.33 -8.63
N TYR A 10 43.48 -14.46 -9.97
CA TYR A 10 44.37 -15.41 -10.65
C TYR A 10 45.86 -15.03 -10.56
N ILE A 11 46.18 -13.72 -10.52
CA ILE A 11 47.55 -13.25 -10.25
C ILE A 11 47.96 -13.62 -8.81
N GLY A 12 47.09 -13.44 -7.83
CA GLY A 12 47.34 -13.84 -6.44
C GLY A 12 47.59 -15.35 -6.31
N LEU A 13 46.78 -16.18 -6.96
CA LEU A 13 46.95 -17.65 -6.97
C LEU A 13 48.27 -18.08 -7.62
N THR A 14 48.64 -17.48 -8.75
CA THR A 14 49.89 -17.82 -9.45
C THR A 14 51.12 -17.43 -8.63
N VAL A 15 51.14 -16.25 -7.99
CA VAL A 15 52.21 -15.84 -7.07
C VAL A 15 52.31 -16.78 -5.87
N THR A 16 51.19 -17.23 -5.32
CA THR A 16 51.16 -18.17 -4.20
C THR A 16 51.70 -19.55 -4.60
N ALA A 17 51.35 -20.04 -5.79
CA ALA A 17 51.84 -21.30 -6.33
C ALA A 17 53.36 -21.27 -6.58
N ILE A 18 53.88 -20.17 -7.13
CA ILE A 18 55.33 -19.96 -7.31
C ILE A 18 56.05 -19.92 -5.95
N GLY A 19 55.46 -19.23 -4.96
CA GLY A 19 55.98 -19.21 -3.59
C GLY A 19 56.04 -20.61 -2.96
N LEU A 20 54.99 -21.41 -3.11
CA LEU A 20 54.95 -22.80 -2.62
C LEU A 20 56.03 -23.68 -3.29
N LEU A 21 56.21 -23.57 -4.62
CA LEU A 21 57.27 -24.26 -5.36
C LEU A 21 58.67 -23.89 -4.84
N LEU A 22 58.94 -22.59 -4.66
CA LEU A 22 60.20 -22.12 -4.09
C LEU A 22 60.41 -22.62 -2.66
N LEU A 23 59.34 -22.79 -1.89
CA LEU A 23 59.42 -23.23 -0.49
C LEU A 23 59.80 -24.71 -0.42
N ILE A 24 59.23 -25.54 -1.28
CA ILE A 24 59.59 -26.96 -1.44
C ILE A 24 61.06 -27.08 -1.83
N ILE A 25 61.51 -26.30 -2.82
CA ILE A 25 62.91 -26.31 -3.29
C ILE A 25 63.85 -25.91 -2.15
N LEU A 26 63.62 -24.78 -1.48
CA LEU A 26 64.50 -24.29 -0.41
C LEU A 26 64.49 -25.17 0.84
N ALA A 27 63.37 -25.86 1.12
CA ALA A 27 63.27 -26.84 2.19
C ALA A 27 64.11 -28.09 1.89
N CYS A 28 64.11 -28.59 0.65
CA CYS A 28 65.00 -29.68 0.22
C CYS A 28 66.49 -29.33 0.35
N PHE A 29 66.86 -28.05 0.14
CA PHE A 29 68.24 -27.58 0.24
C PHE A 29 68.64 -27.02 1.63
N LYS A 30 67.81 -27.18 2.67
CA LYS A 30 68.02 -26.66 4.04
C LYS A 30 68.46 -25.17 4.10
N LYS A 31 67.97 -24.35 3.16
CA LYS A 31 68.29 -22.90 3.12
C LYS A 31 67.26 -22.07 3.91
N LYS A 32 67.58 -20.79 4.14
CA LYS A 32 66.70 -19.87 4.90
C LYS A 32 65.35 -19.68 4.18
N LEU A 33 64.25 -19.98 4.86
CA LEU A 33 62.88 -19.99 4.31
C LEU A 33 62.14 -18.64 4.42
N LYS A 34 62.72 -17.65 5.11
CA LYS A 34 62.03 -16.40 5.48
C LYS A 34 61.51 -15.60 4.27
N GLY A 35 62.29 -15.51 3.19
CA GLY A 35 61.90 -14.77 1.99
C GLY A 35 60.71 -15.39 1.26
N THR A 36 60.66 -16.72 1.21
CA THR A 36 59.60 -17.45 0.51
C THR A 36 58.27 -17.40 1.26
N LEU A 37 58.31 -17.45 2.58
CA LEU A 37 57.13 -17.24 3.43
C LEU A 37 56.49 -15.86 3.18
N ILE A 38 57.30 -14.82 2.96
CA ILE A 38 56.79 -13.47 2.64
C ILE A 38 56.09 -13.45 1.27
N VAL A 39 56.64 -14.12 0.26
CA VAL A 39 56.04 -14.20 -1.09
C VAL A 39 54.69 -14.93 -1.05
N ILE A 40 54.59 -16.03 -0.30
CA ILE A 40 53.34 -16.76 -0.09
C ILE A 40 52.30 -15.89 0.62
N LEU A 41 52.72 -15.13 1.64
CA LEU A 41 51.83 -14.23 2.37
C LEU A 41 51.25 -13.12 1.46
N ILE A 42 52.09 -12.52 0.60
CA ILE A 42 51.68 -11.51 -0.37
C ILE A 42 50.70 -12.11 -1.39
N GLY A 43 50.99 -13.31 -1.90
CA GLY A 43 50.11 -14.02 -2.83
C GLY A 43 48.73 -14.32 -2.22
N LEU A 44 48.70 -14.78 -0.96
CA LEU A 44 47.46 -15.02 -0.21
C LEU A 44 46.65 -13.74 0.04
N LEU A 45 47.31 -12.63 0.39
CA LEU A 45 46.65 -11.32 0.56
C LEU A 45 46.04 -10.83 -0.76
N LEU A 46 46.77 -10.97 -1.87
CA LEU A 46 46.28 -10.61 -3.22
C LEU A 46 45.11 -11.50 -3.66
N ALA A 47 45.11 -12.78 -3.30
CA ALA A 47 44.01 -13.71 -3.60
C ALA A 47 42.77 -13.47 -2.69
N ALA A 48 42.96 -13.02 -1.44
CA ALA A 48 41.85 -12.78 -0.51
C ALA A 48 41.11 -11.46 -0.78
N ALA A 49 41.80 -10.42 -1.26
CA ALA A 49 41.21 -9.09 -1.49
C ALA A 49 40.00 -9.09 -2.45
N PRO A 50 40.00 -9.82 -3.59
CA PRO A 50 38.85 -9.91 -4.47
C PRO A 50 37.62 -10.59 -3.85
N VAL A 51 37.84 -11.61 -3.00
CA VAL A 51 36.77 -12.37 -2.32
C VAL A 51 36.08 -11.49 -1.29
N GLY A 52 36.85 -10.78 -0.45
CA GLY A 52 36.31 -9.83 0.53
C GLY A 52 35.56 -8.66 -0.14
N GLY A 53 36.12 -8.11 -1.21
CA GLY A 53 35.47 -7.04 -1.99
C GLY A 53 34.15 -7.47 -2.63
N HIS A 54 34.11 -8.67 -3.24
CA HIS A 54 32.89 -9.22 -3.83
C HIS A 54 31.81 -9.48 -2.77
N PHE A 55 32.18 -10.06 -1.62
CA PHE A 55 31.27 -10.32 -0.52
C PHE A 55 30.67 -9.01 0.03
N TYR A 56 31.51 -8.00 0.29
CA TYR A 56 31.05 -6.69 0.75
C TYR A 56 30.09 -6.01 -0.25
N LEU A 57 30.43 -6.00 -1.55
CA LEU A 57 29.58 -5.41 -2.58
C LEU A 57 28.24 -6.15 -2.71
N THR A 58 28.25 -7.48 -2.64
CA THR A 58 27.04 -8.31 -2.70
C THR A 58 26.16 -8.06 -1.47
N GLN A 59 26.75 -8.03 -0.27
CA GLN A 59 26.03 -7.74 0.96
C GLN A 59 25.45 -6.32 0.98
N LYS A 60 26.19 -5.32 0.49
CA LYS A 60 25.70 -3.95 0.34
C LYS A 60 24.57 -3.85 -0.68
N ALA A 61 24.64 -4.58 -1.79
CA ALA A 61 23.57 -4.67 -2.78
C ALA A 61 22.31 -5.33 -2.20
N GLN A 62 22.46 -6.40 -1.43
CA GLN A 62 21.35 -7.04 -0.72
C GLN A 62 20.70 -6.10 0.31
N GLN A 63 21.49 -5.46 1.16
CA GLN A 63 20.98 -4.51 2.16
C GLN A 63 20.27 -3.32 1.51
N THR A 64 20.77 -2.81 0.38
CA THR A 64 20.10 -1.73 -0.34
C THR A 64 18.79 -2.20 -0.95
N ALA A 65 18.76 -3.39 -1.58
CA ALA A 65 17.53 -3.99 -2.10
C ALA A 65 16.48 -4.20 -0.99
N GLU A 66 16.87 -4.73 0.17
CA GLU A 66 16.02 -4.89 1.34
C GLU A 66 15.49 -3.56 1.86
N ARG A 67 16.34 -2.53 1.97
CA ARG A 67 15.91 -1.17 2.36
C ARG A 67 14.93 -0.58 1.35
N HIS A 68 15.13 -0.80 0.06
CA HIS A 68 14.21 -0.36 -0.98
C HIS A 68 12.85 -1.06 -0.88
N LEU A 69 12.84 -2.37 -0.64
CA LEU A 69 11.63 -3.15 -0.40
C LEU A 69 10.90 -2.69 0.88
N ALA A 70 11.63 -2.51 1.99
CA ALA A 70 11.09 -2.02 3.25
C ALA A 70 10.46 -0.62 3.10
N LYS A 71 11.12 0.28 2.35
CA LYS A 71 10.55 1.60 2.04
C LYS A 71 9.27 1.51 1.20
N LYS A 72 9.19 0.59 0.24
CA LYS A 72 7.95 0.34 -0.53
C LYS A 72 6.85 -0.17 0.38
N GLU A 73 7.13 -1.16 1.23
CA GLU A 73 6.17 -1.72 2.19
C GLU A 73 5.68 -0.63 3.17
N GLN A 74 6.57 0.21 3.69
CA GLN A 74 6.20 1.33 4.55
C GLN A 74 5.28 2.34 3.84
N ARG A 75 5.60 2.71 2.59
CA ARG A 75 4.76 3.61 1.78
C ARG A 75 3.40 3.00 1.48
N PHE A 76 3.36 1.72 1.14
CA PHE A 76 2.12 0.99 0.93
C PHE A 76 1.23 1.08 2.18
N ASN A 77 1.77 0.74 3.35
CA ASN A 77 1.04 0.74 4.62
C ASN A 77 0.56 2.14 5.00
N HIS A 78 1.37 3.16 4.74
CA HIS A 78 0.96 4.55 4.96
C HIS A 78 -0.26 4.92 4.09
N HIS A 79 -0.24 4.59 2.80
CA HIS A 79 -1.35 4.88 1.90
C HIS A 79 -2.59 4.02 2.18
N GLU A 80 -2.43 2.78 2.65
CA GLU A 80 -3.55 1.96 3.12
C GLU A 80 -4.28 2.62 4.30
N GLN A 81 -3.54 3.17 5.27
CA GLN A 81 -4.14 3.90 6.40
C GLN A 81 -4.90 5.16 5.93
N GLN A 82 -4.32 5.94 5.00
CA GLN A 82 -4.99 7.12 4.45
C GLN A 82 -6.25 6.72 3.67
N LEU A 83 -6.18 5.66 2.85
CA LEU A 83 -7.33 5.11 2.15
C LEU A 83 -8.45 4.74 3.14
N ILE A 84 -8.15 3.97 4.19
CA ILE A 84 -9.15 3.60 5.21
C ILE A 84 -9.76 4.84 5.87
N LYS A 85 -8.93 5.84 6.19
CA LYS A 85 -9.38 7.11 6.79
C LYS A 85 -10.33 7.86 5.86
N HIS A 86 -9.99 7.99 4.58
CA HIS A 86 -10.81 8.67 3.59
C HIS A 86 -12.11 7.90 3.28
N LEU A 87 -12.06 6.58 3.18
CA LEU A 87 -13.27 5.75 3.06
C LEU A 87 -14.22 5.96 4.25
N LYS A 88 -13.71 5.98 5.48
CA LYS A 88 -14.54 6.24 6.67
C LYS A 88 -15.16 7.64 6.66
N LYS A 89 -14.41 8.66 6.25
CA LYS A 89 -14.95 10.02 6.13
C LYS A 89 -16.04 10.08 5.05
N SER A 90 -15.84 9.42 3.92
CA SER A 90 -16.84 9.28 2.87
C SER A 90 -18.10 8.55 3.38
N THR A 91 -17.94 7.47 4.17
CA THR A 91 -19.05 6.77 4.83
C THR A 91 -19.84 7.70 5.74
N VAL A 92 -19.19 8.44 6.65
CA VAL A 92 -19.88 9.35 7.59
C VAL A 92 -20.65 10.44 6.84
N ALA A 93 -20.06 11.02 5.80
CA ALA A 93 -20.73 12.02 4.96
C ALA A 93 -21.94 11.42 4.22
N THR A 94 -21.78 10.21 3.69
CA THR A 94 -22.87 9.49 3.02
C THR A 94 -24.00 9.13 3.99
N GLU A 95 -23.69 8.66 5.20
CA GLU A 95 -24.68 8.35 6.24
C GLU A 95 -25.47 9.60 6.67
N TYR A 96 -24.83 10.78 6.68
CA TYR A 96 -25.52 12.04 6.93
C TYR A 96 -26.59 12.32 5.87
N VAL A 97 -26.27 12.14 4.58
CA VAL A 97 -27.23 12.29 3.48
C VAL A 97 -28.35 11.25 3.61
N ALA A 98 -28.00 9.99 3.88
CA ALA A 98 -28.98 8.92 4.07
C ALA A 98 -29.97 9.21 5.20
N LYS A 99 -29.48 9.78 6.30
CA LYS A 99 -30.32 10.21 7.44
C LYS A 99 -31.28 11.31 7.02
N LYS A 100 -30.81 12.32 6.29
CA LYS A 100 -31.64 13.43 5.81
C LYS A 100 -32.77 12.97 4.91
N TYR A 101 -32.47 12.16 3.89
CA TYR A 101 -33.51 11.60 3.02
C TYR A 101 -34.48 10.67 3.75
N SER A 102 -33.98 9.83 4.66
CA SER A 102 -34.86 8.99 5.49
C SER A 102 -35.80 9.81 6.37
N THR A 103 -35.35 10.95 6.93
CA THR A 103 -36.20 11.85 7.71
C THR A 103 -37.29 12.49 6.85
N VAL A 104 -36.94 13.01 5.66
CA VAL A 104 -37.92 13.59 4.71
C VAL A 104 -39.04 12.59 4.42
N TRP A 105 -38.65 11.35 4.10
CA TRP A 105 -39.59 10.29 3.82
C TRP A 105 -40.46 9.90 5.02
N GLN A 106 -39.88 9.77 6.21
CA GLN A 106 -40.63 9.43 7.42
C GLN A 106 -41.67 10.52 7.76
N THR A 107 -41.31 11.79 7.59
CA THR A 107 -42.22 12.92 7.81
C THR A 107 -43.38 12.89 6.81
N LEU A 108 -43.11 12.63 5.53
CA LEU A 108 -44.16 12.46 4.51
C LEU A 108 -45.11 11.30 4.82
N ILE A 109 -44.57 10.13 5.21
CA ILE A 109 -45.38 8.97 5.58
C ILE A 109 -46.30 9.28 6.77
N THR A 110 -45.80 10.01 7.75
CA THR A 110 -46.51 10.23 9.02
C THR A 110 -47.49 11.41 8.95
N GLY A 111 -47.10 12.50 8.29
CA GLY A 111 -47.83 13.77 8.30
C GLY A 111 -48.42 14.19 6.95
N GLY A 112 -48.20 13.42 5.88
CA GLY A 112 -48.69 13.73 4.53
C GLY A 112 -48.01 14.93 3.85
N SER A 113 -47.21 15.70 4.59
CA SER A 113 -46.40 16.80 4.07
C SER A 113 -45.12 16.99 4.90
N VAL A 114 -44.10 17.59 4.29
CA VAL A 114 -42.83 17.94 4.94
C VAL A 114 -42.41 19.34 4.54
N VAL A 115 -41.94 20.12 5.52
CA VAL A 115 -41.42 21.47 5.28
C VAL A 115 -39.91 21.39 5.05
N ILE A 116 -39.45 21.92 3.92
CA ILE A 116 -38.04 21.92 3.51
C ILE A 116 -37.69 23.32 3.00
N GLY A 117 -36.81 24.02 3.71
CA GLY A 117 -36.60 25.45 3.50
C GLY A 117 -37.91 26.21 3.77
N ASP A 118 -38.33 27.04 2.82
CA ASP A 118 -39.57 27.82 2.91
C ASP A 118 -40.78 27.13 2.24
N GLY A 119 -40.59 25.92 1.70
CA GLY A 119 -41.63 25.17 0.97
C GLY A 119 -42.23 24.02 1.77
N SER A 120 -43.50 23.70 1.50
CA SER A 120 -44.18 22.49 1.99
C SER A 120 -44.45 21.54 0.83
N TYR A 121 -44.08 20.27 1.01
CA TYR A 121 -44.12 19.25 -0.05
C TYR A 121 -44.92 18.05 0.44
N GLY A 122 -45.91 17.61 -0.35
CA GLY A 122 -46.64 16.34 -0.12
C GLY A 122 -46.19 15.19 -1.04
N ASP A 123 -45.38 15.50 -2.05
CA ASP A 123 -44.83 14.54 -2.99
C ASP A 123 -43.39 14.13 -2.61
N TYR A 124 -43.11 12.83 -2.71
CA TYR A 124 -41.81 12.27 -2.32
C TYR A 124 -40.66 12.74 -3.22
N GLU A 125 -40.88 12.84 -4.53
CA GLU A 125 -39.82 13.22 -5.47
C GLU A 125 -39.48 14.70 -5.32
N ALA A 126 -40.49 15.56 -5.22
CA ALA A 126 -40.31 16.99 -5.01
C ALA A 126 -39.62 17.29 -3.67
N ALA A 127 -40.02 16.61 -2.59
CA ALA A 127 -39.41 16.80 -1.27
C ALA A 127 -37.94 16.35 -1.25
N LEU A 128 -37.62 15.18 -1.82
CA LEU A 128 -36.24 14.71 -1.91
C LEU A 128 -35.37 15.63 -2.78
N ALA A 129 -35.91 16.13 -3.90
CA ALA A 129 -35.20 17.08 -4.75
C ALA A 129 -34.90 18.38 -4.00
N ALA A 130 -35.85 18.91 -3.23
CA ALA A 130 -35.67 20.11 -2.41
C ALA A 130 -34.59 19.91 -1.33
N GLU A 131 -34.63 18.80 -0.58
CA GLU A 131 -33.58 18.49 0.42
C GLU A 131 -32.23 18.28 -0.27
N GLY A 132 -32.21 17.64 -1.44
CA GLY A 132 -31.01 17.45 -2.25
C GLY A 132 -30.35 18.78 -2.65
N GLN A 133 -31.13 19.78 -3.03
CA GLN A 133 -30.60 21.13 -3.33
C GLN A 133 -30.05 21.84 -2.08
N ILE A 134 -30.69 21.69 -0.92
CA ILE A 134 -30.15 22.20 0.35
C ILE A 134 -28.83 21.51 0.70
N LEU A 135 -28.73 20.19 0.49
CA LEU A 135 -27.51 19.45 0.74
C LEU A 135 -26.40 19.85 -0.23
N LEU A 136 -26.73 20.05 -1.51
CA LEU A 136 -25.80 20.51 -2.54
C LEU A 136 -25.26 21.91 -2.25
N SER A 137 -26.14 22.89 -2.01
CA SER A 137 -25.76 24.27 -1.67
C SER A 137 -24.89 24.38 -0.41
N LYS A 138 -25.02 23.43 0.53
CA LYS A 138 -24.18 23.32 1.74
C LYS A 138 -22.90 22.51 1.52
N GLY A 139 -22.62 22.08 0.30
CA GLY A 139 -21.48 21.22 -0.07
C GLY A 139 -21.51 19.83 0.59
N LYS A 140 -22.66 19.39 1.10
CA LYS A 140 -22.77 18.12 1.85
C LYS A 140 -22.73 16.89 0.94
N LEU A 141 -23.20 17.03 -0.29
CA LEU A 141 -23.08 15.98 -1.30
C LEU A 141 -21.61 15.83 -1.77
N ASP A 142 -20.91 16.95 -1.92
CA ASP A 142 -19.52 16.97 -2.41
C ASP A 142 -18.53 16.35 -1.42
N ILE A 143 -18.75 16.51 -0.10
CA ILE A 143 -17.84 15.94 0.91
C ILE A 143 -17.71 14.41 0.75
N ALA A 144 -18.79 13.69 0.45
CA ALA A 144 -18.73 12.24 0.28
C ALA A 144 -17.85 11.84 -0.92
N ASP A 145 -18.01 12.57 -2.03
CA ASP A 145 -17.30 12.35 -3.29
C ASP A 145 -15.83 12.79 -3.21
N ASP A 146 -15.54 13.94 -2.60
CA ASP A 146 -14.18 14.43 -2.36
C ASP A 146 -13.36 13.44 -1.53
N GLN A 147 -13.94 12.90 -0.46
CA GLN A 147 -13.27 11.90 0.37
C GLN A 147 -13.11 10.57 -0.40
N TYR A 148 -14.05 10.22 -1.27
CA TYR A 148 -13.91 9.05 -2.13
C TYR A 148 -12.80 9.23 -3.18
N ILE A 149 -12.69 10.40 -3.81
CA ILE A 149 -11.60 10.75 -4.75
C ILE A 149 -10.24 10.69 -4.05
N ASN A 150 -10.15 11.20 -2.82
CA ASN A 150 -8.94 11.08 -2.01
C ASN A 150 -8.58 9.60 -1.73
N ALA A 151 -9.57 8.76 -1.42
CA ALA A 151 -9.34 7.32 -1.24
C ALA A 151 -8.87 6.63 -2.55
N GLN A 152 -9.38 7.05 -3.71
CA GLN A 152 -8.89 6.57 -5.01
C GLN A 152 -7.43 6.97 -5.25
N SER A 153 -7.07 8.22 -4.92
CA SER A 153 -5.69 8.70 -5.01
C SER A 153 -4.74 7.87 -4.14
N ASP A 154 -5.14 7.57 -2.91
CA ASP A 154 -4.35 6.68 -2.02
C ASP A 154 -4.23 5.26 -2.59
N TYR A 155 -5.29 4.72 -3.19
CA TYR A 155 -5.21 3.41 -3.85
C TYR A 155 -4.21 3.40 -5.01
N GLN A 156 -4.14 4.46 -5.82
CA GLN A 156 -3.13 4.53 -6.88
C GLN A 156 -1.72 4.55 -6.30
N LYS A 157 -1.50 5.25 -5.18
CA LYS A 157 -0.21 5.25 -4.47
C LYS A 157 0.10 3.89 -3.84
N MET A 158 -0.89 3.15 -3.33
CA MET A 158 -0.71 1.76 -2.92
C MET A 158 -0.25 0.88 -4.09
N LYS A 159 -0.90 1.01 -5.26
CA LYS A 159 -0.57 0.25 -6.47
C LYS A 159 0.88 0.48 -6.92
N GLN A 160 1.38 1.71 -6.82
CA GLN A 160 2.78 2.06 -7.14
C GLN A 160 3.80 1.42 -6.18
N ASN A 161 3.40 1.15 -4.94
CA ASN A 161 4.26 0.62 -3.87
C ASN A 161 3.97 -0.85 -3.54
N VAL A 162 3.21 -1.55 -4.39
CA VAL A 162 2.90 -2.97 -4.19
C VAL A 162 4.16 -3.84 -4.25
N THR A 163 4.20 -4.84 -3.37
CA THR A 163 5.19 -5.92 -3.31
C THR A 163 4.46 -7.25 -3.28
N THR A 164 5.19 -8.37 -3.35
CA THR A 164 4.56 -9.71 -3.29
C THR A 164 3.80 -9.94 -1.99
N LYS A 165 4.22 -9.30 -0.88
CA LYS A 165 3.60 -9.47 0.44
C LYS A 165 2.22 -8.83 0.56
N ASN A 166 1.96 -7.74 -0.18
CA ASN A 166 0.78 -6.89 0.03
C ASN A 166 -0.25 -6.93 -1.12
N LYS A 167 -0.16 -7.93 -2.00
CA LYS A 167 -1.09 -8.11 -3.14
C LYS A 167 -2.54 -8.35 -2.68
N THR A 168 -2.70 -9.04 -1.55
CA THR A 168 -4.02 -9.36 -0.99
C THR A 168 -4.70 -8.09 -0.50
N GLU A 169 -3.97 -7.26 0.22
CA GLU A 169 -4.38 -5.97 0.78
C GLU A 169 -4.75 -5.00 -0.34
N LEU A 170 -3.98 -4.96 -1.43
CA LEU A 170 -4.33 -4.17 -2.61
C LEU A 170 -5.66 -4.63 -3.23
N THR A 171 -5.91 -5.94 -3.27
CA THR A 171 -7.18 -6.50 -3.78
C THR A 171 -8.35 -6.17 -2.86
N LEU A 172 -8.15 -6.23 -1.54
CA LEU A 172 -9.15 -5.84 -0.55
C LEU A 172 -9.46 -4.35 -0.61
N ALA A 173 -8.44 -3.49 -0.80
CA ALA A 173 -8.60 -2.05 -0.94
C ALA A 173 -9.44 -1.69 -2.17
N LYS A 174 -9.22 -2.38 -3.31
CA LYS A 174 -10.06 -2.22 -4.50
C LYS A 174 -11.53 -2.57 -4.22
N LYS A 175 -11.77 -3.70 -3.55
CA LYS A 175 -13.14 -4.11 -3.17
C LYS A 175 -13.78 -3.10 -2.23
N ALA A 176 -13.04 -2.56 -1.27
CA ALA A 176 -13.55 -1.52 -0.36
C ALA A 176 -13.97 -0.27 -1.14
N LEU A 177 -13.13 0.21 -2.07
CA LEU A 177 -13.47 1.33 -2.96
C LEU A 177 -14.74 1.08 -3.78
N GLU A 178 -14.85 -0.08 -4.43
CA GLU A 178 -16.02 -0.43 -5.24
C GLU A 178 -17.30 -0.46 -4.40
N LYS A 179 -17.25 -1.01 -3.19
CA LYS A 179 -18.41 -1.08 -2.30
C LYS A 179 -18.76 0.27 -1.70
N THR A 180 -17.79 1.11 -1.33
CA THR A 180 -18.05 2.48 -0.85
C THR A 180 -18.68 3.32 -1.96
N ASN A 181 -18.16 3.28 -3.19
CA ASN A 181 -18.77 3.98 -4.33
C ASN A 181 -20.23 3.58 -4.56
N HIS A 182 -20.51 2.27 -4.48
CA HIS A 182 -21.86 1.76 -4.62
C HIS A 182 -22.79 2.28 -3.50
N PHE A 183 -22.31 2.32 -2.25
CA PHE A 183 -23.06 2.91 -1.14
C PHE A 183 -23.35 4.39 -1.35
N THR A 184 -22.34 5.19 -1.68
CA THR A 184 -22.50 6.62 -1.98
C THR A 184 -23.48 6.84 -3.12
N THR A 185 -23.39 6.05 -4.19
CA THR A 185 -24.31 6.13 -5.34
C THR A 185 -25.77 5.81 -4.94
N VAL A 186 -25.99 4.75 -4.15
CA VAL A 186 -27.34 4.36 -3.72
C VAL A 186 -27.98 5.43 -2.85
N VAL A 187 -27.20 6.08 -1.98
CA VAL A 187 -27.69 7.09 -1.04
C VAL A 187 -27.94 8.43 -1.72
N THR A 188 -27.01 8.89 -2.55
CA THR A 188 -27.11 10.22 -3.20
C THR A 188 -28.15 10.25 -4.31
N ARG A 189 -28.56 9.07 -4.84
CA ARG A 189 -29.55 8.93 -5.90
C ARG A 189 -30.73 8.05 -5.46
N PRO A 190 -31.59 8.54 -4.55
CA PRO A 190 -32.78 7.80 -4.13
C PRO A 190 -33.71 7.56 -5.32
N THR A 191 -34.22 6.34 -5.47
CA THR A 191 -35.13 5.95 -6.56
C THR A 191 -36.16 4.94 -6.04
N GLY A 192 -37.35 4.88 -6.63
CA GLY A 192 -38.39 3.93 -6.23
C GLY A 192 -38.99 4.23 -4.84
N THR A 193 -39.62 3.22 -4.24
CA THR A 193 -40.40 3.38 -3.00
C THR A 193 -39.53 3.50 -1.73
N TYR A 194 -40.16 3.97 -0.63
CA TYR A 194 -39.56 4.04 0.70
C TYR A 194 -38.75 2.78 1.07
N GLN A 195 -39.45 1.66 0.99
CA GLN A 195 -38.96 0.35 1.40
C GLN A 195 -37.84 -0.14 0.48
N ASN A 196 -37.93 0.10 -0.82
CA ASN A 196 -36.92 -0.34 -1.79
C ASN A 196 -35.61 0.43 -1.62
N TYR A 197 -35.65 1.73 -1.42
CA TYR A 197 -34.45 2.51 -1.19
C TYR A 197 -33.81 2.21 0.17
N THR A 198 -34.60 2.12 1.24
CA THR A 198 -34.06 1.81 2.58
C THR A 198 -33.40 0.43 2.62
N ASP A 199 -33.99 -0.59 1.99
CA ASP A 199 -33.39 -1.92 1.87
C ASP A 199 -32.09 -1.89 1.05
N ARG A 200 -32.07 -1.22 -0.11
CA ARG A 200 -30.85 -1.08 -0.93
C ARG A 200 -29.75 -0.32 -0.19
N MET A 201 -30.10 0.77 0.49
CA MET A 201 -29.19 1.56 1.30
C MET A 201 -28.59 0.72 2.43
N PHE A 202 -29.43 -0.01 3.17
CA PHE A 202 -28.97 -0.88 4.26
C PHE A 202 -28.04 -1.98 3.76
N LYS A 203 -28.42 -2.67 2.67
CA LYS A 203 -27.58 -3.70 2.04
C LYS A 203 -26.25 -3.13 1.54
N ALA A 204 -26.27 -1.95 0.93
CA ALA A 204 -25.06 -1.28 0.47
C ALA A 204 -24.17 -0.82 1.64
N ASN A 205 -24.78 -0.35 2.74
CA ASN A 205 -24.08 0.02 3.97
C ASN A 205 -23.31 -1.18 4.54
N GLN A 206 -24.04 -2.27 4.81
CA GLN A 206 -23.48 -3.52 5.35
C GLN A 206 -22.33 -4.07 4.50
N ARG A 207 -22.49 -4.06 3.16
CA ARG A 207 -21.47 -4.58 2.23
C ARG A 207 -20.19 -3.77 2.26
N HIS A 208 -20.26 -2.44 2.32
CA HIS A 208 -19.06 -1.61 2.31
C HIS A 208 -18.37 -1.56 3.68
N ILE A 209 -19.12 -1.51 4.79
CA ILE A 209 -18.54 -1.60 6.15
C ILE A 209 -17.74 -2.89 6.28
N LYS A 210 -18.34 -4.03 5.91
CA LYS A 210 -17.64 -5.33 5.92
C LYS A 210 -16.39 -5.35 5.04
N ALA A 211 -16.38 -4.62 3.93
CA ALA A 211 -15.21 -4.51 3.07
C ALA A 211 -14.08 -3.68 3.72
N ILE A 212 -14.42 -2.56 4.37
CA ILE A 212 -13.46 -1.72 5.12
C ILE A 212 -12.91 -2.50 6.32
N GLU A 213 -13.74 -3.24 7.05
CA GLU A 213 -13.31 -4.06 8.19
C GLU A 213 -12.33 -5.18 7.78
N LYS A 214 -12.62 -5.88 6.68
CA LYS A 214 -11.71 -6.90 6.13
C LYS A 214 -10.36 -6.32 5.77
N LEU A 215 -10.31 -5.11 5.22
CA LEU A 215 -9.06 -4.40 4.94
C LEU A 215 -8.31 -4.08 6.23
N LYS A 216 -9.00 -3.54 7.25
CA LYS A 216 -8.41 -3.21 8.56
C LYS A 216 -7.84 -4.44 9.31
N TYR A 217 -8.54 -5.56 9.28
CA TYR A 217 -8.14 -6.77 10.02
C TYR A 217 -6.81 -7.34 9.52
N THR A 218 -6.58 -7.31 8.20
CA THR A 218 -5.33 -7.77 7.60
C THR A 218 -4.15 -6.89 8.03
N TYR A 219 -4.31 -5.56 7.97
CA TYR A 219 -3.31 -4.60 8.44
C TYR A 219 -2.92 -4.80 9.92
N THR A 220 -3.88 -5.17 10.77
CA THR A 220 -3.65 -5.35 12.22
C THR A 220 -2.89 -6.65 12.53
N LYS A 221 -2.96 -7.67 11.67
CA LYS A 221 -2.21 -8.93 11.83
C LYS A 221 -0.74 -8.85 11.40
N THR A 222 -0.39 -7.88 10.56
CA THR A 222 0.96 -7.70 10.02
C THR A 222 1.86 -6.79 10.86
N LYS A 223 1.35 -6.24 11.98
CA LYS A 223 2.12 -5.51 12.99
C LYS A 223 2.34 -6.38 14.23
#